data_AF-A0A842TTJ4-F1
#
_entry.id   AF-A0A842TTJ4-F1
#
_cell.length_a   1.000
_cell.length_b   1.000
_cell.length_c   1.000
_cell.angle_alpha   90.00
_cell.angle_beta   90.00
_cell.angle_gamma   90.00
#
_symmetry.space_group_name_H-M   'P 1'
#
loop_
_entity.id
_entity.type
_entity.pdbx_description
1 polymer ?
#
loop_
_entity_poly.entity_id
_entity_poly.type
_entity_poly.pdbx_seq_one_letter_code
_entity_poly.pdbx_strand_id
1 'polypeptide(L)'
;MDLNQAINFLKSCYDAMQKGGKIRLPFPDLELWARKYLENDRDFLDTYHKTYLSNKDLKTRGEIFMSHVHGFGHKFAWDLESVKDILERAGFSNITVKNNRESDLPNIDEIESDRPGRILETKYVEAEKL
;
A
#
# COMPACT_ATOMS: atom_id res chain seq x y z
N MET A 1 -8.64 -5.99 6.52
CA MET A 1 -9.20 -6.97 5.56
C MET A 1 -8.24 -8.14 5.48
N ASP A 2 -8.70 -9.37 5.62
CA ASP A 2 -7.82 -10.55 5.37
C ASP A 2 -7.67 -10.81 3.86
N LEU A 3 -6.86 -11.81 3.49
CA LEU A 3 -6.54 -12.12 2.09
C LEU A 3 -7.79 -12.43 1.24
N ASN A 4 -8.67 -13.30 1.73
CA ASN A 4 -9.86 -13.71 0.98
C ASN A 4 -10.86 -12.55 0.87
N GLN A 5 -11.00 -11.75 1.93
CA GLN A 5 -11.80 -10.53 1.89
C GLN A 5 -11.25 -9.54 0.84
N ALA A 6 -9.93 -9.41 0.71
CA ALA A 6 -9.30 -8.53 -0.27
C ALA A 6 -9.59 -8.97 -1.71
N ILE A 7 -9.46 -10.26 -1.99
CA ILE A 7 -9.74 -10.80 -3.32
C ILE A 7 -11.21 -10.63 -3.69
N ASN A 8 -12.14 -10.93 -2.76
CA ASN A 8 -13.57 -10.79 -3.00
C ASN A 8 -13.98 -9.31 -3.20
N PHE A 9 -13.35 -8.41 -2.44
CA PHE A 9 -13.53 -6.97 -2.62
C PHE A 9 -13.06 -6.54 -4.02
N LEU A 10 -11.84 -6.91 -4.40
CA LEU A 10 -11.28 -6.58 -5.72
C LEU A 10 -12.10 -7.20 -6.86
N LYS A 11 -12.61 -8.42 -6.70
CA LYS A 11 -13.51 -9.04 -7.68
C LYS A 11 -14.81 -8.27 -7.84
N SER A 12 -15.38 -7.78 -6.74
CA SER A 12 -16.58 -6.93 -6.79
C SER A 12 -16.29 -5.61 -7.51
N CYS A 13 -15.12 -5.01 -7.30
CA CYS A 13 -14.67 -3.85 -8.07
C CYS A 13 -14.53 -4.18 -9.56
N TYR A 14 -13.86 -5.29 -9.88
CA TYR A 14 -13.71 -5.77 -11.25
C TYR A 14 -15.07 -5.92 -11.93
N ASP A 15 -16.02 -6.60 -11.30
CA ASP A 15 -17.35 -6.84 -11.87
C ASP A 15 -18.11 -5.52 -12.12
N ALA A 16 -17.99 -4.54 -11.22
CA ALA A 16 -18.64 -3.22 -11.34
C ALA A 16 -17.99 -2.28 -12.39
N MET A 17 -16.73 -2.52 -12.75
CA MET A 17 -16.01 -1.67 -13.71
C MET A 17 -16.41 -1.95 -15.16
N GLN A 18 -16.34 -0.94 -16.02
CA GLN A 18 -16.44 -1.13 -17.47
C GLN A 18 -15.16 -1.76 -18.04
N LYS A 19 -15.27 -2.41 -19.20
CA LYS A 19 -14.11 -2.90 -19.96
C LYS A 19 -13.17 -1.73 -20.29
N GLY A 20 -11.86 -1.93 -20.11
CA GLY A 20 -10.82 -0.92 -20.20
C GLY A 20 -10.70 -0.01 -18.97
N GLY A 21 -11.51 -0.22 -17.92
CA GLY A 21 -11.40 0.52 -16.67
C GLY A 21 -10.11 0.22 -15.93
N LYS A 22 -9.51 1.23 -15.29
CA LYS A 22 -8.31 1.09 -14.46
C LYS A 22 -8.64 1.15 -12.97
N ILE A 23 -7.98 0.32 -12.19
CA ILE A 23 -7.92 0.43 -10.73
C ILE A 23 -6.52 0.88 -10.33
N ARG A 24 -6.43 1.80 -9.36
CA ARG A 24 -5.19 2.24 -8.74
C ARG A 24 -5.25 1.95 -7.24
N LEU A 25 -4.28 1.21 -6.73
CA LEU A 25 -4.26 0.74 -5.35
C LEU A 25 -2.98 1.20 -4.62
N PRO A 26 -3.09 2.08 -3.62
CA PRO A 26 -2.00 2.35 -2.68
C PRO A 26 -1.89 1.23 -1.64
N PHE A 27 -0.67 0.85 -1.28
CA PHE A 27 -0.41 -0.09 -0.19
C PHE A 27 0.91 0.23 0.53
N PRO A 28 1.01 -0.07 1.84
CA PRO A 28 2.27 0.02 2.56
C PRO A 28 3.26 -1.00 2.02
N ASP A 29 4.51 -0.62 1.78
CA ASP A 29 5.52 -1.51 1.23
C ASP A 29 6.21 -2.35 2.32
N LEU A 30 5.66 -3.54 2.61
CA LEU A 30 6.21 -4.45 3.62
C LEU A 30 7.69 -4.80 3.35
N GLU A 31 8.11 -4.93 2.09
CA GLU A 31 9.50 -5.25 1.75
C GLU A 31 10.45 -4.12 2.18
N LEU A 32 10.07 -2.87 1.90
CA LEU A 32 10.80 -1.69 2.39
C LEU A 32 10.89 -1.70 3.92
N TRP A 33 9.77 -1.92 4.60
CA TRP A 33 9.73 -1.96 6.06
C TRP A 33 10.63 -3.05 6.65
N ALA A 34 10.58 -4.26 6.09
CA ALA A 34 11.38 -5.38 6.56
C ALA A 34 12.88 -5.09 6.41
N ARG A 35 13.28 -4.54 5.26
CA ARG A 35 14.66 -4.11 5.00
C ARG A 35 15.10 -3.04 5.99
N LYS A 36 14.32 -1.98 6.18
CA LYS A 36 14.64 -0.88 7.13
C LYS A 36 14.75 -1.36 8.57
N TYR A 37 13.91 -2.32 8.96
CA TYR A 37 13.97 -2.97 10.26
C TYR A 37 15.28 -3.76 10.46
N LEU A 38 15.67 -4.57 9.48
CA LEU A 38 16.88 -5.41 9.51
C LEU A 38 18.17 -4.58 9.44
N GLU A 39 18.17 -3.53 8.62
CA GLU A 39 19.29 -2.59 8.46
C GLU A 39 19.47 -1.66 9.67
N ASN A 40 18.54 -1.68 10.65
CA ASN A 40 18.52 -0.75 11.77
C ASN A 40 18.51 0.72 11.30
N ASP A 41 17.73 1.02 10.26
CA ASP A 41 17.57 2.38 9.73
C ASP A 41 16.73 3.23 10.70
N ARG A 42 17.42 3.86 11.66
CA ARG A 42 16.79 4.69 12.69
C ARG A 42 16.16 5.95 12.12
N ASP A 43 16.73 6.51 11.06
CA ASP A 43 16.21 7.74 10.47
C ASP A 43 14.82 7.49 9.88
N PHE A 44 14.65 6.40 9.13
CA PHE A 44 13.34 6.00 8.62
C PHE A 44 12.35 5.68 9.74
N LEU A 45 12.73 4.79 10.66
CA LEU A 45 11.84 4.28 11.71
C LEU A 45 11.40 5.38 12.67
N ASP A 46 12.33 6.20 13.15
CA ASP A 46 12.04 7.25 14.12
C ASP A 46 11.26 8.41 13.46
N THR A 47 11.54 8.71 12.18
CA THR A 47 10.75 9.70 11.41
C THR A 47 9.30 9.24 11.24
N TYR A 48 9.08 7.97 10.89
CA TYR A 48 7.74 7.42 10.76
C TYR A 48 7.01 7.40 12.11
N HIS A 49 7.69 6.98 13.18
CA HIS A 49 7.15 6.97 14.54
C HIS A 49 6.71 8.37 15.00
N LYS A 50 7.56 9.37 14.81
CA LYS A 50 7.25 10.76 15.17
C LYS A 50 6.10 11.32 14.35
N THR A 51 6.03 11.01 13.07
CA THR A 51 5.08 11.65 12.16
C THR A 51 3.71 10.97 12.11
N TYR A 52 3.62 9.63 12.14
CA TYR A 52 2.36 8.92 11.84
C TYR A 52 1.79 8.09 12.98
N LEU A 53 2.64 7.51 13.83
CA LEU A 53 2.15 6.60 14.88
C LEU A 53 1.56 7.39 16.05
N SER A 54 0.40 6.99 16.54
CA SER A 54 -0.26 7.65 17.68
C SER A 54 0.44 7.35 19.00
N ASN A 55 0.94 6.12 19.18
CA ASN A 55 1.66 5.72 20.38
C ASN A 55 3.10 6.27 20.35
N LYS A 56 3.40 7.26 21.19
CA LYS A 56 4.72 7.89 21.27
C LYS A 56 5.70 7.20 22.22
N ASP A 57 5.25 6.18 22.95
CA ASP A 57 6.07 5.47 23.95
C ASP A 57 6.81 4.25 23.38
N LEU A 58 6.74 4.01 22.07
CA LEU A 58 7.47 2.93 21.39
C LEU A 58 8.99 3.20 21.46
N LYS A 59 9.79 2.17 21.81
CA LYS A 59 11.24 2.32 22.08
C LYS A 59 12.10 1.49 21.13
N THR A 60 11.62 0.31 20.78
CA THR A 60 12.35 -0.66 19.97
C THR A 60 11.92 -0.61 18.51
N ARG A 61 12.79 -1.05 17.61
CA ARG A 61 12.44 -1.20 16.18
C ARG A 61 11.27 -2.15 15.97
N GLY A 62 11.19 -3.20 16.78
CA GLY A 62 10.11 -4.18 16.71
C GLY A 62 8.77 -3.56 17.10
N GLU A 63 8.74 -2.75 18.17
CA GLU A 63 7.54 -2.01 18.56
C GLU A 63 7.08 -1.03 17.47
N ILE A 64 8.01 -0.29 16.85
CA ILE A 64 7.69 0.63 15.75
C ILE A 64 7.16 -0.13 14.53
N PHE A 65 7.84 -1.20 14.11
CA PHE A 65 7.44 -2.03 12.97
C PHE A 65 6.06 -2.67 13.20
N MET A 66 5.83 -3.27 14.36
CA MET A 66 4.54 -3.90 14.68
C MET A 66 3.44 -2.86 14.83
N SER A 67 3.74 -1.66 15.30
CA SER A 67 2.79 -0.55 15.32
C SER A 67 2.46 -0.02 13.93
N HIS A 68 3.38 -0.10 12.95
CA HIS A 68 3.04 0.16 11.55
C HIS A 68 2.07 -0.91 11.03
N VAL A 69 2.37 -2.20 11.27
CA VAL A 69 1.54 -3.32 10.79
C VAL A 69 0.17 -3.38 11.46
N HIS A 70 0.03 -3.08 12.75
CA HIS A 70 -1.24 -3.26 13.48
C HIS A 70 -1.88 -1.96 13.98
N GLY A 71 -1.12 -0.86 14.08
CA GLY A 71 -1.57 0.38 14.72
C GLY A 71 -2.67 1.15 13.97
N PHE A 72 -2.92 0.79 12.71
CA PHE A 72 -3.97 1.38 11.88
C PHE A 72 -5.13 0.41 11.56
N GLY A 73 -5.22 -0.73 12.27
CA GLY A 73 -6.28 -1.72 12.04
C GLY A 73 -6.09 -2.55 10.76
N HIS A 74 -4.89 -2.54 10.17
CA HIS A 74 -4.56 -3.47 9.09
C HIS A 74 -4.63 -4.92 9.62
N LYS A 75 -5.17 -5.81 8.79
CA LYS A 75 -5.23 -7.26 9.07
C LYS A 75 -4.19 -8.04 8.27
N PHE A 76 -3.47 -7.36 7.39
CA PHE A 76 -2.47 -7.93 6.50
C PHE A 76 -1.46 -6.83 6.17
N ALA A 77 -0.18 -7.20 6.09
CA ALA A 77 0.87 -6.32 5.59
C ALA A 77 1.15 -6.73 4.13
N TRP A 78 1.01 -5.78 3.22
CA TRP A 78 1.08 -6.03 1.80
C TRP A 78 2.49 -5.79 1.28
N ASP A 79 2.91 -6.56 0.29
CA ASP A 79 4.08 -6.28 -0.54
C ASP A 79 3.64 -6.31 -2.01
N LEU A 80 4.58 -6.04 -2.91
CA LEU A 80 4.26 -6.01 -4.34
C LEU A 80 3.80 -7.38 -4.85
N GLU A 81 4.38 -8.47 -4.35
CA GLU A 81 4.05 -9.84 -4.77
C GLU A 81 2.61 -10.18 -4.40
N SER A 82 2.24 -9.99 -3.14
CA SER A 82 0.88 -10.25 -2.64
C SER A 82 -0.16 -9.34 -3.29
N VAL A 83 0.15 -8.07 -3.57
CA VAL A 83 -0.78 -7.17 -4.28
C VAL A 83 -1.01 -7.62 -5.73
N LYS A 84 0.05 -8.08 -6.42
CA LYS A 84 -0.09 -8.66 -7.76
C LYS A 84 -0.97 -9.91 -7.74
N ASP A 85 -0.69 -10.85 -6.83
CA ASP A 85 -1.47 -12.08 -6.69
C ASP A 85 -2.97 -11.81 -6.52
N ILE A 86 -3.34 -10.92 -5.59
CA ILE A 86 -4.77 -10.65 -5.34
C ILE A 86 -5.47 -9.93 -6.49
N LEU A 87 -4.75 -9.09 -7.25
CA LEU A 87 -5.29 -8.42 -8.44
C LEU A 87 -5.53 -9.44 -9.57
N GLU A 88 -4.57 -10.32 -9.83
CA GLU A 88 -4.69 -11.37 -10.84
C GLU A 88 -5.82 -12.35 -10.49
N ARG A 89 -5.91 -12.76 -9.23
CA ARG A 89 -7.01 -13.63 -8.73
C ARG A 89 -8.38 -12.98 -8.81
N ALA A 90 -8.44 -11.65 -8.77
CA ALA A 90 -9.68 -10.89 -8.96
C ALA A 90 -10.04 -10.69 -10.44
N GLY A 91 -9.13 -11.01 -11.38
CA GLY A 91 -9.34 -10.92 -12.83
C GLY A 91 -8.70 -9.70 -13.49
N PHE A 92 -7.99 -8.86 -12.73
CA PHE A 92 -7.26 -7.73 -13.32
C PHE A 92 -6.02 -8.19 -14.08
N SER A 93 -5.57 -7.36 -15.02
CA SER A 93 -4.39 -7.59 -15.85
C SER A 93 -3.66 -6.27 -16.11
N ASN A 94 -2.58 -6.29 -16.92
CA ASN A 94 -1.74 -5.11 -17.19
C ASN A 94 -1.25 -4.41 -15.91
N ILE A 95 -0.79 -5.20 -14.94
CA ILE A 95 -0.40 -4.71 -13.62
C ILE A 95 0.94 -3.97 -13.69
N THR A 96 0.94 -2.67 -13.37
CA THR A 96 2.12 -1.80 -13.38
C THR A 96 2.36 -1.18 -12.01
N VAL A 97 3.62 -1.01 -11.65
CA VAL A 97 4.02 -0.32 -10.42
C VAL A 97 4.17 1.17 -10.74
N LYS A 98 3.66 2.02 -9.85
CA LYS A 98 3.71 3.47 -9.97
C LYS A 98 4.18 4.09 -8.66
N ASN A 99 4.69 5.32 -8.73
CA ASN A 99 4.94 6.14 -7.55
C ASN A 99 3.75 7.04 -7.21
N ASN A 100 3.85 7.75 -6.08
CA ASN A 100 2.87 8.76 -5.68
C ASN A 100 2.67 9.80 -6.79
N ARG A 101 1.42 10.05 -7.18
CA ARG A 101 1.04 11.01 -8.25
C ARG A 101 1.69 10.74 -9.61
N GLU A 102 2.25 9.54 -9.81
CA GLU A 102 2.66 9.04 -11.12
C GLU A 102 1.56 8.11 -11.63
N SER A 103 0.86 8.50 -12.70
CA SER A 103 -0.26 7.73 -13.24
C SER A 103 -0.47 8.02 -14.72
N ASP A 104 -1.05 7.05 -15.43
CA ASP A 104 -1.53 7.28 -16.80
C ASP A 104 -2.95 7.88 -16.81
N LEU A 105 -3.58 8.00 -15.65
CA LEU A 105 -4.84 8.73 -15.50
C LEU A 105 -4.58 10.22 -15.73
N PRO A 106 -5.43 10.91 -16.53
CA PRO A 106 -5.44 12.36 -16.47
C PRO A 106 -5.75 12.80 -15.03
N ASN A 107 -5.34 14.02 -14.68
CA ASN A 107 -5.71 14.68 -13.42
C ASN A 107 -5.45 13.89 -12.11
N ILE A 108 -4.43 13.02 -12.06
CA ILE A 108 -4.05 12.29 -10.83
C ILE A 108 -3.84 13.22 -9.62
N ASP A 109 -3.37 14.44 -9.88
CA ASP A 109 -3.15 15.50 -8.91
C ASP A 109 -4.43 16.01 -8.24
N GLU A 110 -5.57 15.86 -8.89
CA GLU A 110 -6.89 16.22 -8.35
C GLU A 110 -7.53 15.05 -7.59
N ILE A 111 -7.15 13.82 -7.93
CA ILE A 111 -7.69 12.58 -7.35
C ILE A 111 -6.93 12.24 -6.06
N GLU A 112 -5.60 12.33 -6.08
CA GLU A 112 -4.73 12.00 -4.96
C GLU A 112 -4.32 13.25 -4.20
N SER A 113 -4.72 13.34 -2.94
CA SER A 113 -4.25 14.41 -2.07
C SER A 113 -2.74 14.31 -1.86
N ASP A 114 -2.03 15.42 -2.01
CA ASP A 114 -0.61 15.51 -1.67
C ASP A 114 -0.41 15.31 -0.17
N ARG A 115 -0.04 14.09 0.20
CA ARG A 115 0.32 13.76 1.58
C ARG A 115 1.78 13.37 1.56
N PRO A 116 2.70 14.33 1.81
CA PRO A 116 4.14 14.07 1.86
C PRO A 116 4.47 12.85 2.72
N GLY A 117 3.67 12.63 3.74
CA GLY A 117 3.85 11.51 4.62
C GLY A 117 3.47 10.13 4.14
N ARG A 118 2.66 10.02 3.10
CA ARG A 118 2.37 8.75 2.42
C ARG A 118 3.45 8.40 1.41
N ILE A 119 4.22 9.39 0.92
CA ILE A 119 5.31 9.18 -0.05
C ILE A 119 6.40 8.27 0.51
N LEU A 120 6.64 8.32 1.82
CA LEU A 120 7.79 7.65 2.44
C LEU A 120 7.77 6.12 2.26
N GLU A 121 6.58 5.52 2.29
CA GLU A 121 6.44 4.06 2.37
C GLU A 121 5.29 3.47 1.55
N THR A 122 4.47 4.32 0.92
CA THR A 122 3.37 3.84 0.08
C THR A 122 3.86 3.56 -1.34
N LYS A 123 3.63 2.34 -1.82
CA LYS A 123 3.72 1.99 -3.24
C LYS A 123 2.32 2.01 -3.86
N TYR A 124 2.30 2.20 -5.17
CA TYR A 124 1.06 2.19 -5.95
C TYR A 124 1.16 1.14 -7.04
N VAL A 125 0.03 0.49 -7.30
CA VAL A 125 -0.14 -0.39 -8.45
C VAL A 125 -1.35 0.05 -9.24
N GLU A 126 -1.22 0.04 -10.56
CA GLU A 126 -2.34 0.20 -11.49
C GLU A 126 -2.59 -1.10 -12.25
N ALA A 127 -3.85 -1.46 -12.43
CA ALA A 127 -4.27 -2.64 -13.17
C ALA A 127 -5.57 -2.38 -13.94
N GLU A 128 -5.85 -3.20 -14.95
CA GLU A 128 -6.93 -2.97 -15.91
C GLU A 128 -7.93 -4.12 -15.95
N LYS A 129 -9.21 -3.78 -16.17
CA LYS A 129 -10.24 -4.74 -16.59
C LYS A 129 -10.20 -4.88 -18.10
N LEU A 130 -9.65 -5.99 -18.59
CA LEU A 130 -9.70 -6.35 -20.02
C LEU A 130 -10.95 -7.12 -20.41
#